data_AF-A0A5C7R850-F1
#
_entry.id   AF-A0A5C7R850-F1
#
_cell.length_a   1.000
_cell.length_b   1.000
_cell.length_c   1.000
_cell.angle_alpha   90.00
_cell.angle_beta   90.00
_cell.angle_gamma   90.00
#
_symmetry.space_group_name_H-M   'P 1'
#
loop_
_entity.id
_entity.type
_entity.pdbx_description
1 polymer ?
#
loop_
_entity_poly.entity_id
_entity_poly.type
_entity_poly.pdbx_seq_one_letter_code
_entity_poly.pdbx_strand_id
1 'polypeptide(L)' 'PILRSAHPSPLSAKQGFFGSRPFSQTNNFLQKHGRSSINWQLPKN' A
#
# COMPACT_ATOMS: atom_id res chain seq x y z
N PRO A 1 -1.27 5.87 12.52
CA PRO A 1 -2.50 5.57 11.75
C PRO A 1 -2.48 4.12 11.31
N ILE A 2 -3.65 3.48 11.29
CA ILE A 2 -3.80 2.10 10.82
C ILE A 2 -4.31 2.17 9.39
N LEU A 3 -3.57 1.57 8.44
CA LEU A 3 -4.00 1.42 7.06
C LEU A 3 -4.71 0.07 6.92
N ARG A 4 -5.94 0.07 6.39
CA ARG A 4 -6.76 -1.14 6.20
C ARG A 4 -7.33 -1.15 4.79
N SER A 5 -7.44 -2.33 4.20
CA SER A 5 -8.11 -2.57 2.92
C SER A 5 -8.77 -3.94 2.94
N ALA A 6 -9.62 -4.24 1.96
CA ALA A 6 -10.07 -5.61 1.76
C ALA A 6 -8.87 -6.52 1.42
N HIS A 7 -9.04 -7.82 1.61
CA HIS A 7 -8.00 -8.81 1.31
C HIS A 7 -7.72 -8.87 -0.21
N PRO A 8 -6.46 -9.06 -0.66
CA PRO A 8 -6.10 -9.07 -2.08
C PRO A 8 -6.54 -10.33 -2.86
N SER A 9 -7.09 -11.35 -2.18
CA SER A 9 -7.61 -12.55 -2.86
C SER A 9 -8.70 -12.20 -3.87
N PRO A 10 -8.86 -13.00 -4.96
CA PRO A 10 -9.86 -12.74 -6.00
C PRO A 10 -11.29 -12.53 -5.46
N LEU A 11 -11.65 -13.21 -4.37
CA LEU A 11 -12.98 -13.15 -3.75
C LEU A 11 -13.35 -11.74 -3.26
N SER A 12 -12.39 -10.94 -2.80
CA SER A 12 -12.63 -9.66 -2.12
C SER A 12 -11.89 -8.47 -2.74
N ALA A 13 -10.95 -8.72 -3.67
CA ALA A 13 -10.07 -7.67 -4.17
C ALA A 13 -10.82 -6.52 -4.86
N LYS A 14 -11.84 -6.86 -5.66
CA LYS A 14 -12.71 -5.88 -6.35
C LYS A 14 -13.59 -5.08 -5.40
N GLN A 15 -13.84 -5.60 -4.19
CA GLN A 15 -14.72 -4.98 -3.21
C GLN A 15 -13.99 -4.00 -2.28
N GLY A 16 -12.67 -3.87 -2.39
CA GLY A 16 -11.95 -2.86 -1.58
C GLY A 16 -10.43 -2.97 -1.51
N PHE A 17 -9.78 -3.88 -2.24
CA PHE A 17 -8.32 -3.88 -2.36
C PHE A 17 -7.88 -3.00 -3.53
N PHE A 18 -8.45 -3.23 -4.72
CA PHE A 18 -8.18 -2.38 -5.87
C PHE A 18 -8.67 -0.95 -5.62
N GLY A 19 -7.82 0.04 -5.89
CA GLY A 19 -8.09 1.43 -5.57
C GLY A 19 -7.78 1.86 -4.12
N SER A 20 -7.49 0.93 -3.20
CA SER A 20 -7.13 1.28 -1.81
C SER A 20 -5.74 1.91 -1.67
N ARG A 21 -4.87 1.79 -2.69
CA ARG A 21 -3.55 2.45 -2.77
C ARG A 21 -2.68 2.28 -1.50
N PRO A 22 -2.54 1.08 -0.91
CA PRO A 22 -1.91 0.90 0.39
C PRO A 22 -0.43 1.31 0.37
N PHE A 23 0.29 1.03 -0.71
CA PHE A 23 1.71 1.34 -0.86
C PHE A 23 2.02 2.84 -0.83
N SER A 24 1.26 3.64 -1.57
CA SER A 24 1.45 5.09 -1.57
C SER A 24 1.01 5.74 -0.26
N GLN A 25 -0.05 5.20 0.37
CA GLN A 25 -0.49 5.69 1.68
C GLN A 25 0.57 5.42 2.76
N THR A 26 1.22 4.25 2.74
CA THR A 26 2.35 3.93 3.61
C THR A 26 3.51 4.91 3.41
N ASN A 27 3.90 5.19 2.16
CA ASN A 27 4.99 6.12 1.88
C ASN A 27 4.65 7.56 2.29
N ASN A 28 3.41 8.01 2.09
CA ASN A 28 2.96 9.33 2.55
C ASN A 28 3.04 9.44 4.08
N PHE A 29 2.63 8.39 4.80
CA PHE A 29 2.79 8.32 6.25
C PHE A 29 4.26 8.39 6.66
N LEU A 30 5.15 7.61 6.03
CA LEU A 30 6.58 7.64 6.35
C LEU A 30 7.18 9.04 6.15
N GLN A 31 6.90 9.68 5.01
CA GLN A 31 7.38 11.03 4.71
C GLN A 31 6.89 12.06 5.73
N LYS A 32 5.61 12.01 6.12
CA LYS A 32 5.05 12.88 7.16
C LYS A 32 5.72 12.74 8.52
N HIS A 33 6.35 11.59 8.79
CA HIS A 33 7.07 11.32 10.02
C HIS A 33 8.60 11.39 9.85
N GLY A 34 9.10 12.04 8.79
CA GLY A 34 10.52 12.23 8.56
C GLY A 34 11.28 10.94 8.24
N ARG A 35 10.58 9.88 7.81
CA ARG A 35 11.16 8.60 7.41
C ARG A 35 11.25 8.49 5.90
N SER A 36 12.27 7.78 5.43
CA SER A 36 12.43 7.46 4.01
C SER A 36 11.27 6.60 3.50
N SER A 37 10.81 6.88 2.29
CA SER A 37 9.84 6.05 1.58
C SER A 37 10.42 4.69 1.21
N ILE A 38 9.55 3.67 1.15
CA ILE A 38 9.90 2.32 0.71
C ILE A 38 9.83 2.26 -0.82
N ASN A 39 10.86 1.70 -1.45
CA ASN A 39 10.80 1.33 -2.86
C ASN A 39 10.09 -0.03 -2.99
N TRP A 40 8.89 -0.01 -3.55
CA TRP A 40 8.06 -1.21 -3.74
C TRP A 40 8.35 -1.94 -5.07
N GLN A 41 9.22 -1.39 -5.91
CA GLN A 41 9.60 -2.04 -7.16
C GLN A 41 10.45 -3.27 -6.85
N LEU A 42 10.05 -4.41 -7.41
CA LEU A 42 10.82 -5.64 -7.34
C LEU A 42 12.06 -5.55 -8.24
N PRO A 43 13.16 -6.24 -7.90
CA PRO A 43 14.32 -6.34 -8.77
C PRO A 43 13.91 -6.90 -10.13
N LYS A 44 14.57 -6.43 -11.19
CA LYS A 44 14.43 -7.03 -12.51
C LYS A 44 15.23 -8.34 -12.52
N ASN A 45 14.62 -9.38 -13.09
CA ASN A 45 15.30 -10.65 -13.37
C ASN A 45 16.38 -10.46 -14.44
#